data_AF-A0A0G1F8U0-F1
#
_entry.id   AF-A0A0G1F8U0-F1
#
_cell.length_a   1.000
_cell.length_b   1.000
_cell.length_c   1.000
_cell.angle_alpha   90.00
_cell.angle_beta   90.00
_cell.angle_gamma   90.00
#
_symmetry.space_group_name_H-M   'P 1'
#
loop_
_entity.id
_entity.type
_entity.pdbx_description
1 polymer ?
#
loop_
_entity_poly.entity_id
_entity_poly.type
_entity_poly.pdbx_seq_one_letter_code
_entity_poly.pdbx_strand_id
1 'polypeptide(L)'
;MTRQGKDKNNPLDLMWCAFYCSKMSQVEKGNGVATTTYVSKYYDVASDGTISKHIYEGDILVVTIETDGASTTTNYIHTDHLGGTSVVTDEEGGVVQVFDYYPFGGVRTDEQYAGLDEGRKYIGETYDEETELSYLNI
;
A
#
# COMPACT_ATOMS: atom_id res chain seq x y z
N MET A 1 -13.87 -30.70 22.76
CA MET A 1 -12.46 -30.38 22.46
C MET A 1 -12.44 -29.02 21.81
N THR A 2 -12.13 -28.00 22.60
CA THR A 2 -12.28 -26.58 22.26
C THR A 2 -11.16 -26.19 21.29
N ARG A 3 -11.51 -25.71 20.10
CA ARG A 3 -10.53 -25.16 19.14
C ARG A 3 -9.81 -23.99 19.83
N GLN A 4 -8.53 -24.17 20.12
CA GLN A 4 -7.62 -23.10 20.52
C GLN A 4 -7.69 -22.01 19.44
N GLY A 5 -8.12 -20.81 19.84
CA GLY A 5 -8.20 -19.67 18.95
C GLY A 5 -6.80 -19.27 18.52
N LYS A 6 -6.63 -19.01 17.21
CA LYS A 6 -5.35 -18.53 16.68
C LYS A 6 -5.00 -17.19 17.35
N ASP A 7 -3.83 -17.16 17.97
CA ASP A 7 -3.35 -15.98 18.69
C ASP A 7 -2.65 -15.04 17.71
N LYS A 8 -3.14 -13.80 17.63
CA LYS A 8 -2.60 -12.75 16.75
C LYS A 8 -1.22 -12.26 17.18
N ASN A 9 -0.75 -12.65 18.36
CA ASN A 9 0.57 -12.28 18.89
C ASN A 9 1.61 -13.41 18.73
N ASN A 10 1.22 -14.56 18.16
CA ASN A 10 2.12 -15.68 17.94
C ASN A 10 2.68 -15.63 16.50
N PRO A 11 4.01 -15.42 16.32
CA PRO A 11 4.62 -15.29 15.00
C PRO A 11 4.43 -16.54 14.11
N LEU A 12 4.26 -17.73 14.71
CA LEU A 12 4.03 -18.97 13.96
C LEU A 12 2.58 -19.11 13.45
N ASP A 13 1.62 -18.44 14.11
CA ASP A 13 0.20 -18.50 13.74
C ASP A 13 -0.19 -17.38 12.76
N LEU A 14 0.53 -16.24 12.82
CA LEU A 14 0.54 -15.20 11.79
C LEU A 14 1.08 -15.76 10.45
N MET A 15 2.21 -16.48 10.51
CA MET A 15 2.83 -17.11 9.32
C MET A 15 1.91 -18.13 8.64
N TRP A 16 0.96 -18.74 9.36
CA TRP A 16 -0.02 -19.69 8.82
C TRP A 16 -1.26 -19.01 8.23
N CYS A 17 -1.55 -17.76 8.58
CA CYS A 17 -2.65 -16.96 8.02
C CYS A 17 -2.20 -16.19 6.77
N ALA A 18 -0.95 -15.74 6.74
CA ALA A 18 -0.32 -15.07 5.60
C ALA A 18 -0.30 -15.94 4.31
N PHE A 19 -0.24 -17.27 4.45
CA PHE A 19 -0.17 -18.21 3.32
C PHE A 19 -1.52 -18.80 2.86
N TYR A 20 -2.58 -18.78 3.67
CA TYR A 20 -3.77 -19.60 3.40
C TYR A 20 -5.11 -19.00 3.90
N CYS A 21 -5.27 -17.68 3.87
CA CYS A 21 -6.61 -17.11 3.86
C CYS A 21 -7.25 -17.41 2.49
N SER A 22 -8.47 -17.95 2.46
CA SER A 22 -9.10 -18.57 1.29
C SER A 22 -9.59 -17.59 0.20
N LYS A 23 -8.92 -16.45 0.05
CA LYS A 23 -9.04 -15.57 -1.11
C LYS A 23 -7.61 -15.25 -1.54
N MET A 24 -7.34 -15.39 -2.83
CA MET A 24 -6.01 -15.32 -3.46
C MET A 24 -5.34 -13.93 -3.40
N SER A 25 -5.65 -13.12 -2.38
CA SER A 25 -5.07 -11.81 -2.12
C SER A 25 -3.99 -11.92 -1.05
N GLN A 26 -2.85 -11.26 -1.25
CA GLN A 26 -1.79 -11.15 -0.25
C GLN A 26 -2.34 -10.53 1.04
N VAL A 27 -2.06 -11.17 2.18
CA VAL A 27 -2.59 -10.73 3.49
C VAL A 27 -1.52 -9.96 4.28
N GLU A 28 -0.24 -10.30 4.12
CA GLU A 28 0.88 -9.69 4.85
C GLU A 28 2.13 -9.62 3.95
N LYS A 29 2.91 -8.53 4.08
CA LYS A 29 4.26 -8.35 3.52
C LYS A 29 5.17 -7.94 4.67
N GLY A 30 6.32 -8.58 4.85
CA GLY A 30 7.27 -8.14 5.87
C GLY A 30 8.69 -8.63 5.60
N ASN A 31 9.66 -7.85 6.07
CA ASN A 31 11.10 -8.13 5.95
C ASN A 31 11.73 -8.49 7.31
N GLY A 32 10.98 -9.17 8.17
CA GLY A 32 11.43 -9.60 9.51
C GLY A 32 11.58 -8.50 10.57
N VAL A 33 11.43 -7.22 10.20
CA VAL A 33 11.49 -6.05 11.11
C VAL A 33 10.22 -5.21 11.03
N ALA A 34 9.73 -4.93 9.82
CA ALA A 34 8.47 -4.25 9.56
C ALA A 34 7.53 -5.15 8.75
N THR A 35 6.23 -5.08 9.04
CA THR A 35 5.18 -5.84 8.36
C THR A 35 4.02 -4.91 7.99
N THR A 36 3.56 -4.97 6.74
CA THR A 36 2.32 -4.35 6.27
C THR A 36 1.27 -5.43 6.03
N THR A 37 0.15 -5.34 6.72
CA THR A 37 -1.01 -6.20 6.56
C THR A 37 -2.00 -5.54 5.60
N TYR A 38 -2.24 -6.18 4.46
CA TYR A 38 -3.22 -5.74 3.48
C TYR A 38 -4.58 -6.33 3.85
N VAL A 39 -5.44 -5.52 4.48
CA VAL A 39 -6.74 -6.00 4.98
C VAL A 39 -7.76 -6.05 3.85
N SER A 40 -7.74 -5.04 2.96
CA SER A 40 -8.59 -4.96 1.78
C SER A 40 -8.02 -3.95 0.78
N LYS A 41 -8.56 -3.90 -0.45
CA LYS A 41 -8.23 -2.85 -1.46
C LYS A 41 -8.26 -1.42 -0.90
N TYR A 42 -9.08 -1.17 0.12
CA TYR A 42 -9.33 0.16 0.67
C TYR A 42 -8.51 0.48 1.92
N TYR A 43 -7.77 -0.49 2.48
CA TYR A 43 -7.26 -0.36 3.83
C TYR A 43 -6.11 -1.31 4.14
N ASP A 44 -5.00 -0.72 4.57
CA ASP A 44 -3.74 -1.38 4.92
C ASP A 44 -3.27 -0.92 6.31
N VAL A 45 -2.57 -1.80 7.03
CA VAL A 45 -2.05 -1.52 8.39
C VAL A 45 -0.58 -1.90 8.47
N ALA A 46 0.27 -0.95 8.83
CA ALA A 46 1.67 -1.20 9.12
C ALA A 46 1.88 -1.64 10.58
N SER A 47 3.01 -2.32 10.83
CA SER A 47 3.36 -2.92 12.12
C SER A 47 3.58 -1.92 13.25
N ASP A 48 3.84 -0.65 12.91
CA ASP A 48 3.94 0.47 13.84
C ASP A 48 2.57 1.02 14.28
N GLY A 49 1.48 0.53 13.68
CA GLY A 49 0.12 0.99 13.92
C GLY A 49 -0.37 2.03 12.93
N THR A 50 0.45 2.42 11.95
CA THR A 50 0.04 3.33 10.87
C THR A 50 -1.03 2.67 10.01
N ILE A 51 -2.09 3.42 9.75
CA ILE A 51 -3.25 3.01 9.00
C ILE A 51 -3.30 3.81 7.70
N SER A 52 -3.29 3.12 6.57
CA SER A 52 -3.42 3.73 5.24
C SER A 52 -4.77 3.37 4.64
N LYS A 53 -5.59 4.38 4.35
CA LYS A 53 -6.92 4.24 3.75
C LYS A 53 -6.89 4.77 2.33
N HIS A 54 -7.39 3.96 1.40
CA HIS A 54 -7.42 4.29 -0.02
C HIS A 54 -8.86 4.54 -0.48
N ILE A 55 -9.08 5.68 -1.12
CA ILE A 55 -10.37 6.10 -1.68
C ILE A 55 -10.28 6.05 -3.20
N TYR A 56 -11.21 5.29 -3.80
CA TYR A 56 -11.26 5.09 -5.24
C TYR A 56 -12.52 5.71 -5.84
N GLU A 57 -12.39 6.27 -7.04
CA GLU A 57 -13.50 6.56 -7.94
C GLU A 57 -13.52 5.49 -9.03
N GLY A 58 -14.39 4.50 -8.85
CA GLY A 58 -14.37 3.28 -9.69
C GLY A 58 -13.09 2.48 -9.45
N ASP A 59 -12.25 2.39 -10.48
CA ASP A 59 -10.97 1.68 -10.43
C ASP A 59 -9.76 2.61 -10.21
N ILE A 60 -9.97 3.92 -10.22
CA ILE A 60 -8.90 4.92 -10.10
C ILE A 60 -8.72 5.31 -8.62
N LEU A 61 -7.48 5.27 -8.13
CA LEU A 61 -7.12 5.79 -6.81
C LEU A 61 -7.13 7.33 -6.85
N VAL A 62 -7.84 7.94 -5.90
CA VAL A 62 -7.98 9.41 -5.84
C VAL A 62 -7.32 9.99 -4.60
N VAL A 63 -7.42 9.30 -3.47
CA VAL A 63 -6.87 9.77 -2.19
C VAL A 63 -6.32 8.61 -1.39
N THR A 64 -5.14 8.81 -0.82
CA THR A 64 -4.59 7.98 0.26
C THR A 64 -4.55 8.82 1.53
N ILE A 65 -5.16 8.32 2.60
CA ILE A 65 -5.15 8.96 3.92
C ILE A 65 -4.36 8.08 4.86
N GLU A 66 -3.31 8.63 5.45
CA GLU A 66 -2.46 7.91 6.40
C GLU A 66 -2.63 8.49 7.80
N THR A 67 -2.70 7.63 8.81
CA THR A 67 -2.73 8.05 10.21
C THR A 67 -1.89 7.13 11.07
N ASP A 68 -1.02 7.74 11.88
CA ASP A 68 -0.16 7.08 12.88
C ASP A 68 -0.80 7.12 14.30
N GLY A 69 -2.07 7.50 14.39
CA GLY A 69 -2.81 7.68 15.65
C GLY A 69 -2.62 9.04 16.34
N ALA A 70 -1.64 9.86 15.91
CA ALA A 70 -1.42 11.21 16.42
C ALA A 70 -1.66 12.29 15.35
N SER A 71 -1.28 12.00 14.11
CA SER A 71 -1.39 12.85 12.94
C SER A 71 -2.21 12.15 11.84
N THR A 72 -2.78 12.94 10.96
CA THR A 72 -3.46 12.46 9.76
C THR A 72 -2.94 13.26 8.58
N THR A 73 -2.49 12.55 7.55
CA THR A 73 -1.99 13.12 6.31
C THR A 73 -2.89 12.68 5.18
N THR A 74 -3.40 13.64 4.40
CA THR A 74 -4.22 13.37 3.22
C THR A 74 -3.42 13.66 1.96
N ASN A 75 -3.23 12.64 1.13
CA ASN A 75 -2.51 12.73 -0.13
C ASN A 75 -3.47 12.53 -1.29
N TYR A 76 -3.48 13.47 -2.22
CA TYR A 76 -4.28 13.40 -3.44
C TYR A 76 -3.46 12.81 -4.57
N ILE A 77 -4.03 11.80 -5.22
CA ILE A 77 -3.38 11.01 -6.26
C ILE A 77 -3.88 11.47 -7.63
N HIS A 78 -2.93 11.90 -8.47
CA HIS A 78 -3.18 12.22 -9.87
C HIS A 78 -2.68 11.04 -10.72
N THR A 79 -3.63 10.30 -11.27
CA THR A 79 -3.34 9.10 -12.06
C THR A 79 -3.13 9.40 -13.54
N ASP A 80 -2.40 8.51 -14.19
CA ASP A 80 -2.25 8.48 -15.64
C ASP A 80 -3.41 7.74 -16.32
N HIS A 81 -3.35 7.63 -17.66
CA HIS A 81 -4.38 6.96 -18.45
C HIS A 81 -4.56 5.45 -18.16
N LEU A 82 -3.57 4.81 -17.54
CA LEU A 82 -3.61 3.40 -17.13
C LEU A 82 -4.01 3.25 -15.65
N GLY A 83 -4.28 4.36 -14.96
CA GLY A 83 -4.61 4.37 -13.53
C GLY A 83 -3.40 4.28 -12.61
N GLY A 84 -2.18 4.39 -13.14
CA GLY A 84 -0.96 4.46 -12.34
C GLY A 84 -0.77 5.85 -11.72
N THR A 85 -0.16 5.92 -10.54
CA THR A 85 0.10 7.20 -9.84
C THR A 85 1.18 8.00 -10.58
N SER A 86 0.90 9.23 -11.01
CA SER A 86 1.89 10.09 -11.68
C SER A 86 2.33 11.26 -10.80
N VAL A 87 1.41 11.92 -10.11
CA VAL A 87 1.73 13.03 -9.21
C VAL A 87 0.93 12.87 -7.93
N VAL A 88 1.55 13.19 -6.79
CA VAL A 88 0.90 13.20 -5.48
C VAL A 88 1.02 14.60 -4.89
N THR A 89 -0.10 15.12 -4.39
CA THR A 89 -0.17 16.45 -3.75
C THR A 89 -0.73 16.39 -2.34
N ASP A 90 -0.29 17.29 -1.46
CA ASP A 90 -0.79 17.46 -0.10
C ASP A 90 -2.10 18.27 -0.02
N GLU A 91 -2.58 18.54 1.19
CA GLU A 91 -3.80 19.32 1.46
C GLU A 91 -3.68 20.79 1.05
N GLU A 92 -2.47 21.33 1.01
CA GLU A 92 -2.14 22.68 0.58
C GLU A 92 -1.93 22.79 -0.94
N GLY A 93 -1.95 21.67 -1.67
CA GLY A 93 -1.71 21.60 -3.12
C GLY A 93 -0.21 21.64 -3.49
N GLY A 94 0.68 21.47 -2.53
CA GLY A 94 2.10 21.22 -2.74
C GLY A 94 2.34 19.84 -3.33
N VAL A 95 3.31 19.73 -4.22
CA VAL A 95 3.72 18.44 -4.80
C VAL A 95 4.61 17.72 -3.80
N VAL A 96 4.19 16.53 -3.36
CA VAL A 96 4.94 15.70 -2.40
C VAL A 96 5.68 14.56 -3.07
N GLN A 97 5.17 14.05 -4.20
CA GLN A 97 5.83 13.01 -4.99
C GLN A 97 5.48 13.11 -6.47
N VAL A 98 6.44 12.76 -7.33
CA VAL A 98 6.26 12.65 -8.79
C VAL A 98 6.85 11.32 -9.28
N PHE A 99 6.06 10.62 -10.08
CA PHE A 99 6.43 9.37 -10.73
C PHE A 99 6.37 9.47 -12.25
N ASP A 100 7.34 8.83 -12.90
CA ASP A 100 7.28 8.48 -14.31
C ASP A 100 7.60 7.00 -14.49
N TYR A 101 6.90 6.36 -15.43
CA TYR A 101 7.07 4.95 -15.75
C TYR A 101 7.62 4.73 -17.15
N TYR A 102 8.39 3.66 -17.31
CA TYR A 102 8.65 3.07 -18.62
C TYR A 102 7.37 2.39 -19.16
N PRO A 103 7.28 2.15 -20.49
CA PRO A 103 6.10 1.54 -21.10
C PRO A 103 5.67 0.18 -20.52
N PHE A 104 6.56 -0.51 -19.80
CA PHE A 104 6.32 -1.81 -19.18
C PHE A 104 6.31 -1.75 -17.64
N GLY A 105 6.11 -0.56 -17.05
CA GLY A 105 5.86 -0.39 -15.62
C GLY A 105 7.07 -0.21 -14.72
N GLY A 106 8.29 -0.28 -15.27
CA GLY A 106 9.49 0.07 -14.50
C GLY A 106 9.47 1.55 -14.11
N VAL A 107 9.77 1.85 -12.85
CA VAL A 107 9.87 3.23 -12.37
C VAL A 107 11.08 3.90 -13.04
N ARG A 108 10.82 4.97 -13.79
CA ARG A 108 11.84 5.78 -14.46
C ARG A 108 12.32 6.92 -13.56
N THR A 109 11.39 7.54 -12.85
CA THR A 109 11.65 8.65 -11.95
C THR A 109 10.72 8.52 -10.75
N ASP A 110 11.29 8.71 -9.56
CA ASP A 110 10.59 8.75 -8.28
C ASP A 110 11.20 9.92 -7.50
N GLU A 111 10.56 11.08 -7.59
CA GLU A 111 10.99 12.30 -6.91
C GLU A 111 10.13 12.52 -5.67
N GLN A 112 10.73 12.32 -4.49
CA GLN A 112 10.07 12.48 -3.19
C GLN A 112 10.52 13.78 -2.53
N TYR A 113 9.57 14.61 -2.12
CA TYR A 113 9.84 15.93 -1.54
C TYR A 113 9.55 16.01 -0.04
N ALA A 114 8.69 15.15 0.48
CA ALA A 114 8.22 15.20 1.87
C ALA A 114 8.46 13.90 2.68
N GLY A 115 9.28 12.97 2.16
CA GLY A 115 9.51 11.67 2.81
C GLY A 115 8.26 10.77 2.84
N LEU A 116 7.26 11.10 2.03
CA LEU A 116 6.13 10.23 1.71
C LEU A 116 6.49 9.38 0.50
N ASP A 117 6.12 8.11 0.55
CA ASP A 117 6.20 7.19 -0.57
C ASP A 117 4.85 6.49 -0.75
N GLU A 118 4.15 6.83 -1.84
CA GLU A 118 2.91 6.16 -2.19
C GLU A 118 3.20 4.73 -2.66
N GLY A 119 2.69 3.75 -1.90
CA GLY A 119 2.91 2.33 -2.16
C GLY A 119 2.21 1.80 -3.42
N ARG A 120 1.18 2.49 -3.93
CA ARG A 120 0.48 2.14 -5.17
C ARG A 120 1.08 2.92 -6.34
N LYS A 121 1.87 2.24 -7.17
CA LYS A 121 2.63 2.85 -8.27
C LYS A 121 1.98 2.51 -9.62
N TYR A 122 2.70 1.83 -10.51
CA TYR A 122 2.23 1.51 -11.86
C TYR A 122 0.89 0.77 -11.84
N ILE A 123 -0.03 1.16 -12.74
CA ILE A 123 -1.41 0.63 -12.88
C ILE A 123 -2.24 0.59 -11.58
N GLY A 124 -1.87 1.36 -10.56
CA GLY A 124 -2.55 1.42 -9.27
C GLY A 124 -2.30 0.21 -8.36
N GLU A 125 -1.33 -0.62 -8.72
CA GLU A 125 -0.98 -1.84 -7.98
C GLU A 125 0.11 -1.58 -6.95
N THR A 126 0.09 -2.39 -5.90
CA THR A 126 1.08 -2.31 -4.82
C THR A 126 2.45 -2.67 -5.36
N TYR A 127 3.39 -1.75 -5.27
CA TYR A 127 4.78 -1.94 -5.66
C TYR A 127 5.63 -2.36 -4.46
N ASP A 128 6.55 -3.28 -4.70
CA ASP A 128 7.57 -3.65 -3.74
C ASP A 128 8.94 -3.17 -4.18
N GLU A 129 9.48 -2.19 -3.45
CA GLU A 129 10.79 -1.63 -3.72
C GLU A 129 11.94 -2.62 -3.49
N GLU A 130 11.76 -3.61 -2.60
CA GLU A 130 12.83 -4.58 -2.30
C GLU A 130 13.01 -5.59 -3.43
N THR A 131 11.92 -5.97 -4.08
CA THR A 131 11.93 -6.96 -5.17
C THR A 131 11.82 -6.34 -6.56
N GLU A 132 11.51 -5.04 -6.64
CA GLU A 132 11.18 -4.30 -7.87
C GLU A 132 9.99 -4.90 -8.64
N LEU A 133 9.03 -5.49 -7.90
CA LEU A 133 7.87 -6.16 -8.47
C LEU A 133 6.56 -5.50 -8.03
N SER A 134 5.59 -5.47 -8.95
CA SER A 134 4.21 -5.10 -8.65
C SER A 134 3.38 -6.34 -8.37
N TYR A 135 2.58 -6.30 -7.30
CA TYR A 135 1.65 -7.37 -6.96
C TYR A 135 0.31 -7.14 -7.64
N LEU A 136 0.03 -7.95 -8.68
CA LEU A 136 -1.23 -7.89 -9.41
C LEU A 136 -2.30 -8.69 -8.68
N ASN A 137 -3.39 -8.01 -8.26
CA ASN A 137 -4.55 -8.70 -7.72
C ASN A 137 -5.59 -8.86 -8.84
N ILE A 138 -5.70 -10.08 -9.38
CA ILE A 138 -6.73 -10.49 -10.36
C ILE A 138 -7.92 -11.16 -9.67
#